data_AF-A0A9E8SHG6-F1
#
_entry.id   AF-A0A9E8SHG6-F1
#
_cell.length_a   1.000
_cell.length_b   1.000
_cell.length_c   1.000
_cell.angle_alpha   90.00
_cell.angle_beta   90.00
_cell.angle_gamma   90.00
#
_symmetry.space_group_name_H-M   'P 1'
#
loop_
_entity.id
_entity.type
_entity.pdbx_description
1 polymer ?
#
loop_
_entity_poly.entity_id
_entity_poly.type
_entity_poly.pdbx_seq_one_letter_code
_entity_poly.pdbx_strand_id
1 'polypeptide(L)' 'MEKVFIYNELLGLKGTSGVLQQTNEKGYYDLVIKIKENRHRIFLPISQTVIIFSEPVIEMDQSLELE' A
#
# COMPACT_ATOMS: atom_id res chain seq x y z
N MET A 1 -4.33 -7.31 6.99
CA MET A 1 -3.21 -6.35 6.95
C MET A 1 -2.42 -6.64 5.70
N GLU A 2 -2.46 -5.72 4.74
CA GLU A 2 -1.95 -5.98 3.39
C GLU A 2 -0.53 -5.46 3.27
N LYS A 3 0.37 -6.29 2.73
CA LYS A 3 1.75 -5.90 2.45
C LYS A 3 1.75 -5.06 1.18
N VAL A 4 2.49 -3.96 1.23
CA VAL A 4 2.52 -2.97 0.15
C VAL A 4 3.92 -2.45 -0.09
N PHE A 5 4.15 -1.97 -1.32
CA PHE A 5 5.26 -1.10 -1.66
C PHE A 5 4.76 0.34 -1.72
N ILE A 6 5.52 1.24 -1.10
CA ILE A 6 5.13 2.64 -0.90
C ILE A 6 6.08 3.53 -1.68
N TYR A 7 5.50 4.43 -2.47
CA TYR A 7 6.22 5.49 -3.16
C TYR A 7 5.67 6.84 -2.73
N ASN A 8 6.53 7.72 -2.22
CA ASN A 8 6.18 9.05 -1.74
C ASN A 8 7.39 9.96 -1.84
N GLU A 9 7.31 11.00 -2.67
CA GLU A 9 8.43 11.92 -2.92
C GLU A 9 8.74 12.80 -1.71
N LEU A 10 7.73 13.19 -0.92
CA LEU A 10 7.91 14.05 0.27
C LEU A 10 8.92 13.46 1.27
N LEU A 11 8.89 12.13 1.46
CA LEU A 11 9.81 11.41 2.33
C LEU A 11 10.89 10.63 1.56
N GLY A 12 10.95 10.76 0.23
CA GLY A 12 11.89 10.01 -0.61
C GLY A 12 11.71 8.49 -0.56
N LEU A 13 10.51 8.01 -0.24
CA LEU A 13 10.20 6.58 -0.24
C LEU A 13 10.05 6.11 -1.68
N LYS A 14 10.88 5.15 -2.11
CA LYS A 14 10.90 4.62 -3.48
C LYS A 14 10.81 3.11 -3.44
N GLY A 15 9.59 2.60 -3.32
CA GLY A 15 9.34 1.16 -3.19
C GLY A 15 9.61 0.61 -1.80
N THR A 16 9.47 1.44 -0.76
CA THR A 16 9.65 1.01 0.63
C THR A 16 8.57 0.00 0.99
N SER A 17 8.96 -1.16 1.52
CA SER A 17 8.00 -2.17 1.98
C SER A 17 7.35 -1.72 3.29
N GLY A 18 6.03 -1.92 3.37
CA GLY A 18 5.25 -1.63 4.55
C GLY A 18 3.97 -2.45 4.62
N VAL A 19 3.15 -2.13 5.61
CA VAL A 19 1.84 -2.74 5.84
C VAL A 19 0.79 -1.62 5.82
N LEU A 20 -0.20 -1.75 4.95
CA LEU A 20 -1.39 -0.90 4.95
C LEU A 20 -2.35 -1.38 6.04
N GLN A 21 -2.64 -0.47 6.97
CA GLN A 21 -3.60 -0.70 8.04
C GLN A 21 -5.01 -0.30 7.61
N GLN A 22 -5.12 0.90 7.05
CA GLN A 22 -6.38 1.46 6.56
C GLN A 22 -6.14 2.64 5.61
N THR A 23 -7.12 2.89 4.77
CA THR A 23 -7.24 4.15 4.01
C THR A 23 -8.26 5.02 4.72
N ASN A 24 -7.89 6.23 5.12
CA ASN A 24 -8.77 7.14 5.84
C ASN A 24 -9.53 8.06 4.89
N GLU A 25 -10.81 8.29 5.16
CA GLU A 25 -11.69 9.20 4.39
C GLU A 25 -11.19 10.64 4.32
N LYS A 26 -10.37 11.08 5.30
CA LYS A 26 -9.73 12.40 5.31
C LYS A 26 -8.53 12.51 4.35
N GLY A 27 -8.25 11.50 3.54
CA GLY A 27 -7.29 11.58 2.44
C GLY A 27 -5.87 11.15 2.79
N TYR A 28 -5.69 10.21 3.71
CA TYR A 28 -4.37 9.65 4.05
C TYR A 28 -4.38 8.13 4.19
N TYR A 29 -3.23 7.52 3.91
CA TYR A 29 -2.93 6.12 4.23
C TYR A 29 -2.35 6.01 5.63
N ASP A 30 -2.83 5.05 6.40
CA ASP A 30 -2.25 4.63 7.67
C ASP A 30 -1.38 3.40 7.44
N LEU A 31 -0.07 3.56 7.61
CA LEU A 31 0.93 2.57 7.24
C LEU A 31 1.82 2.25 8.42
N VAL A 32 2.32 1.01 8.47
CA VAL A 32 3.45 0.63 9.31
C VAL A 32 4.64 0.29 8.43
N ILE A 33 5.75 1.02 8.62
CA ILE A 33 7.01 0.79 7.89
C ILE A 33 8.14 0.48 8.87
N LYS A 34 9.20 -0.18 8.38
CA LYS A 34 10.45 -0.37 9.14
C LYS A 34 11.43 0.76 8.80
N ILE A 35 11.87 1.49 9.82
CA ILE A 35 12.93 2.51 9.71
C ILE A 35 14.07 2.05 10.62
N LYS A 36 15.24 1.77 10.05
CA LYS A 36 16.34 1.07 10.75
C LYS A 36 15.80 -0.23 11.36
N GLU A 37 15.94 -0.45 12.67
CA GLU A 37 15.42 -1.65 13.33
C GLU A 37 14.01 -1.52 13.89
N ASN A 38 13.41 -0.33 13.82
CA ASN A 38 12.14 -0.06 14.50
C ASN A 38 10.97 0.01 13.52
N ARG A 39 9.78 -0.37 14.00
CA ARG A 39 8.52 -0.20 13.27
C ARG A 39 7.87 1.11 13.66
N HIS A 40 7.49 1.89 12.65
CA HIS A 40 6.86 3.18 12.83
C HIS A 40 5.50 3.18 12.14
N ARG A 41 4.48 3.67 12.84
CA ARG A 41 3.19 4.03 12.24
C ARG A 41 3.31 5.42 11.65
N ILE A 42 2.95 5.57 10.38
CA ILE A 42 3.03 6.83 9.64
C ILE A 42 1.72 7.10 8.91
N PHE A 43 1.45 8.38 8.66
CA PHE A 43 0.33 8.83 7.86
C PHE A 43 0.85 9.57 6.63
N LEU A 44 0.51 9.07 5.45
CA LEU A 44 0.93 9.68 4.19
C LEU A 44 -0.29 10.19 3.40
N PRO A 45 -0.26 11.42 2.86
CA PRO A 45 -1.38 11.95 2.09
C PRO A 45 -1.55 11.14 0.80
N ILE A 46 -2.79 10.75 0.49
CA ILE A 46 -3.12 9.97 -0.72
C ILE A 46 -2.70 10.73 -1.98
N SER A 47 -2.88 12.04 -2.01
CA SER A 47 -2.56 12.91 -3.16
C SER A 47 -1.10 12.91 -3.57
N GLN A 48 -0.19 12.40 -2.73
CA GLN A 48 1.24 12.35 -3.01
C GLN A 48 1.84 10.97 -2.75
N THR A 49 1.01 9.93 -2.67
CA THR A 49 1.46 8.59 -2.30
C THR A 49 0.88 7.55 -3.24
N VAL A 50 1.75 6.74 -3.81
CA VAL A 50 1.36 5.54 -4.57
C VAL A 50 1.58 4.32 -3.68
N ILE A 51 0.57 3.47 -3.62
CA ILE A 51 0.58 2.18 -2.93
C ILE A 51 0.44 1.08 -3.98
N ILE A 52 1.34 0.09 -3.92
CA ILE A 52 1.26 -1.11 -4.75
C ILE A 52 1.09 -2.30 -3.81
N PHE A 53 -0.01 -3.03 -3.92
CA PHE A 53 -0.21 -4.27 -3.18
C PHE A 53 0.81 -5.31 -3.62
N SER A 54 1.41 -6.01 -2.66
CA SER A 54 2.42 -7.03 -2.98
C SER A 54 1.80 -8.26 -3.64
N GLU A 55 0.56 -8.57 -3.28
CA GLU A 55 -0.20 -9.65 -3.89
C GLU A 55 -0.85 -9.15 -5.18
N PRO A 56 -0.68 -9.87 -6.31
CA PRO A 56 -1.34 -9.51 -7.55
C PRO A 56 -2.85 -9.76 -7.46
N VAL A 57 -3.62 -8.99 -8.22
CA VAL A 57 -5.05 -9.28 -8.45
C VAL A 57 -5.12 -10.45 -9.44
N ILE A 58 -5.77 -11.55 -9.05
CA ILE A 58 -6.07 -12.66 -9.97
C ILE A 58 -7.33 -12.26 -10.74
N GLU A 59 -7.20 -12.08 -12.05
CA GLU A 59 -8.36 -11.92 -12.92
C GLU A 59 -9.03 -13.29 -13.08
N MET A 60 -10.27 -13.43 -12.58
CA MET A 60 -11.08 -14.60 -12.90
C MET A 60 -11.63 -14.42 -14.31
N ASP A 61 -11.23 -15.30 -15.22
CA ASP A 61 -11.78 -15.34 -16.57
C ASP A 61 -13.25 -15.78 -16.50
N GLN A 62 -14.15 -14.80 -16.67
CA GLN A 62 -15.61 -15.01 -16.63
C GLN A 62 -16.12 -15.82 -17.84
N SER A 63 -15.25 -16.20 -18.80
CA SER A 63 -15.64 -16.98 -19.97
C SER A 63 -15.83 -18.48 -19.72
N LEU A 64 -15.49 -18.99 -18.52
CA LEU A 64 -15.57 -20.41 -18.17
C LEU A 64 -16.91 -20.87 -17.56
N GLU A 65 -17.90 -19.98 -17.39
CA GLU A 65 -19.23 -20.33 -16.86
C GLU A 65 -20.31 -20.47 -17.96
N LEU A 66 -20.04 -21.18 -19.05
CA LEU A 66 -21.09 -21.63 -19.99
C LEU A 66 -20.68 -22.93 -20.71
N GLU A 67 -20.77 -24.07 -20.03
CA GLU A 67 -21.01 -25.40 -20.66
C GLU A 67 -21.96 -26.25 -19.81
#